data_AF-A0A959YBY3-F1
#
_entry.id   AF-A0A959YBY3-F1
#
_cell.length_a   1.000
_cell.length_b   1.000
_cell.length_c   1.000
_cell.angle_alpha   90.00
_cell.angle_beta   90.00
_cell.angle_gamma   90.00
#
_symmetry.space_group_name_H-M   'P 1'
#
loop_
_entity.id
_entity.type
_entity.pdbx_description
1 polymer ?
#
loop_
_entity_poly.entity_id
_entity_poly.type
_entity_poly.pdbx_seq_one_letter_code
_entity_poly.pdbx_strand_id
1 'polypeptide(L)'
;AASASGCAEPEVWGPNWLAYDYYQRAKSLDPGVADKASERMAACAARFPEQAKAFFHQLSEGQSFQVTCGGWNESTTVRVRK
;
A
#
# COMPACT_ATOMS: atom_id res chain seq x y z
N ALA A 1 16.36 2.29 -4.94
CA ALA A 1 14.91 2.30 -5.21
C ALA A 1 14.53 0.92 -5.73
N ALA A 2 13.67 0.17 -5.04
CA ALA A 2 13.20 -1.11 -5.54
C ALA A 2 12.20 -0.84 -6.67
N SER A 3 12.70 -0.77 -7.89
CA SER A 3 11.86 -0.74 -9.08
C SER A 3 11.17 -2.09 -9.17
N ALA A 4 9.83 -2.10 -9.06
CA ALA A 4 9.00 -3.21 -9.49
C ALA A 4 9.12 -3.31 -11.02
N SER A 5 10.23 -3.87 -11.51
CA SER A 5 10.58 -3.90 -12.94
C SER A 5 9.70 -4.85 -13.77
N GLY A 6 8.44 -5.06 -13.39
CA GLY A 6 7.48 -5.88 -14.11
C GLY A 6 6.02 -5.68 -13.75
N CYS A 7 5.67 -4.73 -12.88
CA CYS A 7 4.27 -4.53 -12.48
C CYS A 7 3.73 -3.24 -13.08
N ALA A 8 2.60 -3.34 -13.79
CA ALA A 8 1.91 -2.20 -14.38
C ALA A 8 0.91 -1.61 -13.39
N GLU A 9 0.31 -0.48 -13.74
CA GLU A 9 -0.80 0.07 -12.99
C GLU A 9 -2.06 -0.79 -13.22
N PRO A 10 -2.82 -1.14 -12.18
CA PRO A 10 -2.74 -0.61 -10.81
C PRO A 10 -1.87 -1.43 -9.83
N GLU A 11 -1.32 -2.55 -10.28
CA GLU A 11 -0.62 -3.54 -9.45
C GLU A 11 0.62 -2.99 -8.74
N VAL A 12 1.27 -1.99 -9.34
CA VAL A 12 2.43 -1.28 -8.76
C VAL A 12 2.10 -0.55 -7.45
N TRP A 13 0.83 -0.26 -7.18
CA TRP A 13 0.38 0.38 -5.93
C TRP A 13 0.22 -0.63 -4.78
N GLY A 14 -0.10 -1.89 -5.12
CA GLY A 14 -0.36 -2.98 -4.18
C GLY A 14 0.70 -3.15 -3.09
N PRO A 15 2.00 -3.24 -3.44
CA PRO A 15 3.07 -3.38 -2.44
C PRO A 15 3.13 -2.24 -1.42
N ASN A 16 2.75 -1.01 -1.80
CA ASN A 16 2.74 0.11 -0.86
C ASN A 16 1.56 0.02 0.10
N TRP A 17 0.39 -0.43 -0.35
CA TRP A 17 -0.77 -0.68 0.52
C TRP A 17 -0.48 -1.83 1.50
N LEU A 18 0.09 -2.92 1.00
CA LEU A 18 0.46 -4.07 1.81
C LEU A 18 1.49 -3.68 2.89
N ALA A 19 2.53 -2.93 2.50
CA ALA A 19 3.52 -2.43 3.47
C ALA A 19 2.87 -1.54 4.54
N TYR A 20 1.92 -0.68 4.16
CA TYR A 20 1.17 0.14 5.12
C TYR A 20 0.39 -0.72 6.13
N ASP A 21 -0.30 -1.76 5.67
CA ASP A 21 -1.02 -2.70 6.53
C ASP A 21 -0.10 -3.39 7.54
N TYR A 22 1.07 -3.83 7.07
CA TYR A 22 2.08 -4.45 7.93
C TYR A 22 2.62 -3.51 9.00
N TYR A 23 2.94 -2.26 8.64
CA TYR A 23 3.41 -1.28 9.62
C TYR A 23 2.32 -0.88 10.61
N GLN A 24 1.07 -0.77 10.15
CA GLN A 24 -0.06 -0.53 11.04
C GLN A 24 -0.22 -1.67 12.04
N ARG A 25 -0.08 -2.93 11.60
CA ARG A 25 -0.11 -4.10 12.48
C ARG A 25 1.07 -4.12 13.45
N ALA A 26 2.28 -3.82 12.97
CA ALA A 26 3.49 -3.78 13.80
C ALA A 26 3.35 -2.75 14.93
N LYS A 27 2.85 -1.54 14.62
CA LYS A 27 2.57 -0.49 15.61
C LYS A 27 1.59 -0.93 16.68
N SER A 28 0.57 -1.73 16.32
CA SER A 28 -0.41 -2.26 17.27
C SER A 28 0.14 -3.39 18.14
N LEU A 29 1.14 -4.14 17.67
CA LEU A 29 1.73 -5.27 18.39
C LEU A 29 2.89 -4.84 19.31
N ASP A 30 3.70 -3.88 18.88
CA ASP A 30 4.86 -3.39 19.63
C ASP A 30 4.90 -1.85 19.64
N PRO A 31 4.55 -1.23 20.78
CA PRO A 31 4.66 0.21 20.95
C PRO A 31 6.08 0.76 20.79
N GLY A 32 7.12 -0.06 21.01
CA GLY A 32 8.52 0.33 20.87
C GLY A 32 8.95 0.62 19.44
N VAL A 33 8.21 0.12 18.45
CA VAL A 33 8.43 0.43 17.02
C VAL A 33 7.42 1.44 16.47
N ALA A 34 6.54 1.99 17.29
CA ALA A 34 5.41 2.81 16.84
C ALA A 34 5.83 4.05 16.06
N ASP A 35 6.88 4.76 16.50
CA ASP A 35 7.39 5.96 15.81
C ASP A 35 7.95 5.61 14.44
N LYS A 36 8.83 4.60 14.39
CA LYS A 36 9.45 4.14 13.14
C LYS A 36 8.42 3.55 12.18
N ALA A 37 7.43 2.80 12.68
CA ALA A 37 6.31 2.31 11.89
C ALA A 37 5.49 3.47 11.33
N SER A 38 5.21 4.50 12.12
CA SER A 38 4.46 5.68 11.68
C SER A 38 5.19 6.46 10.58
N GLU A 39 6.51 6.62 10.69
CA GLU A 39 7.35 7.21 9.63
C GLU A 39 7.26 6.40 8.33
N ARG A 40 7.36 5.07 8.42
CA ARG A 40 7.26 4.19 7.25
C ARG A 40 5.88 4.17 6.63
N MET A 41 4.82 4.21 7.45
CA MET A 41 3.44 4.37 7.00
C MET A 41 3.27 5.67 6.19
N ALA A 42 3.83 6.78 6.66
CA ALA A 42 3.81 8.04 5.94
C ALA A 42 4.56 7.94 4.60
N ALA A 43 5.70 7.25 4.55
CA ALA A 43 6.43 7.01 3.30
C ALA A 43 5.69 6.07 2.32
N CYS A 44 4.89 5.12 2.80
CA CYS A 44 4.01 4.28 1.99
C CYS A 44 2.82 5.09 1.45
N ALA A 45 2.14 5.84 2.32
CA ALA A 45 1.09 6.79 1.93
C ALA A 45 1.62 7.84 0.94
N ALA A 46 2.92 8.15 1.07
CA ALA A 46 3.90 8.71 0.14
C ALA A 46 3.73 8.37 -1.37
N ARG A 47 3.18 7.21 -1.66
CA ARG A 47 3.21 6.56 -2.97
C ARG A 47 1.86 6.02 -3.41
N PHE A 48 0.82 6.28 -2.63
CA PHE A 48 -0.54 5.88 -3.01
C PHE A 48 -0.99 6.67 -4.25
N PRO A 49 -1.84 6.08 -5.10
CA PRO A 49 -2.41 6.80 -6.22
C PRO A 49 -3.34 7.91 -5.74
N GLU A 50 -3.48 8.94 -6.57
CA GLU A 50 -4.56 9.92 -6.41
C GLU A 50 -5.92 9.24 -6.61
N GLN A 51 -6.95 9.75 -5.94
CA GLN A 51 -8.31 9.23 -6.05
C GLN A 51 -8.79 9.15 -7.52
N ALA A 52 -8.52 10.17 -8.32
CA ALA A 52 -8.88 10.17 -9.74
C ALA A 52 -8.17 9.04 -10.52
N LYS A 53 -6.89 8.82 -10.24
CA LYS A 53 -6.11 7.76 -10.91
C LYS A 53 -6.61 6.37 -10.52
N ALA A 54 -6.88 6.14 -9.23
CA ALA A 54 -7.48 4.89 -8.78
C ALA A 54 -8.86 4.65 -9.41
N PHE A 55 -9.67 5.70 -9.54
CA PHE A 55 -10.99 5.63 -10.18
C PHE A 55 -10.93 5.20 -11.66
N PHE A 56 -9.95 5.68 -12.44
CA PHE A 56 -9.74 5.22 -13.83
C PHE A 56 -9.44 3.72 -13.93
N HIS A 57 -8.87 3.13 -12.89
CA HIS A 57 -8.62 1.69 -12.78
C HIS A 57 -9.75 0.94 -12.04
N GLN A 58 -10.92 1.56 -11.86
CA GLN A 58 -12.08 0.99 -11.16
C GLN A 58 -11.76 0.58 -9.71
N LEU A 59 -10.80 1.25 -9.08
CA LEU A 59 -10.45 1.05 -7.68
C LEU A 59 -11.02 2.19 -6.83
N SER A 60 -11.71 1.82 -5.74
CA SER A 60 -12.26 2.77 -4.77
C SER A 60 -11.55 2.66 -3.42
N GLU A 61 -11.48 3.76 -2.66
CA GLU A 61 -10.98 3.73 -1.28
C GLU A 61 -11.77 2.72 -0.44
N GLY A 62 -11.07 1.89 0.32
CA GLY A 62 -11.69 0.84 1.15
C GLY A 62 -11.98 -0.47 0.42
N GLN A 63 -11.79 -0.54 -0.90
CA GLN A 63 -11.96 -1.78 -1.65
C GLN A 63 -10.85 -2.79 -1.33
N SER A 64 -11.19 -4.09 -1.29
CA SER A 64 -10.19 -5.16 -1.22
C SER A 64 -9.43 -5.30 -2.54
N PHE A 65 -8.11 -5.37 -2.47
CA PHE A 65 -7.22 -5.56 -3.62
C PHE A 65 -6.28 -6.73 -3.36
N GLN A 66 -6.09 -7.61 -4.35
CA GLN A 66 -5.15 -8.72 -4.26
C GLN A 66 -3.82 -8.31 -4.87
N VAL A 67 -2.76 -8.32 -4.06
CA VAL A 67 -1.40 -8.00 -4.50
C VAL A 67 -0.76 -9.27 -5.04
N THR A 68 -0.65 -9.33 -6.38
CA THR A 68 0.01 -10.42 -7.12
C THR A 68 1.36 -10.01 -7.71
N CYS A 69 1.56 -8.70 -7.89
CA CYS A 69 2.79 -8.11 -8.37
C CYS A 69 3.98 -8.50 -7.49
N GLY A 70 5.05 -9.05 -8.09
CA GLY A 70 6.28 -9.40 -7.39
C GLY A 70 6.28 -10.75 -6.67
N GLY A 71 5.35 -11.65 -7.02
CA GLY A 71 5.27 -13.00 -6.45
C GLY A 71 4.53 -13.09 -5.10
N TRP A 72 3.88 -12.00 -4.69
CA TRP A 72 3.05 -11.95 -3.50
C TRP A 72 1.67 -12.54 -3.81
N ASN A 73 0.95 -12.99 -2.78
CA ASN A 73 -0.43 -13.46 -2.92
C ASN A 73 -1.22 -13.10 -1.66
N GLU A 74 -1.26 -11.80 -1.37
CA GLU A 74 -1.91 -11.26 -0.19
C GLU A 74 -2.98 -10.25 -0.55
N SER A 75 -4.01 -10.16 0.30
CA SER A 75 -5.04 -9.14 0.19
C SER A 75 -4.67 -7.91 1.01
N THR A 76 -4.98 -6.74 0.45
CA THR A 76 -4.80 -5.43 1.08
C THR A 76 -6.04 -4.58 0.82
N THR A 77 -6.09 -3.41 1.44
CA THR A 77 -7.15 -2.42 1.24
C THR A 77 -6.64 -1.25 0.41
N VAL A 78 -7.35 -0.92 -0.65
CA VAL A 78 -7.09 0.25 -1.51
C VAL A 78 -7.17 1.51 -0.66
N ARG A 79 -6.09 2.29 -0.70
CA ARG A 79 -6.00 3.61 -0.08
C ARG A 79 -5.54 4.62 -1.12
N VAL A 80 -6.24 5.74 -1.20
CA VAL A 80 -5.93 6.80 -2.15
C VAL A 80 -5.45 8.03 -1.41
N ARG A 81 -4.77 8.90 -2.15
CA ARG A 81 -4.49 10.26 -1.70
C ARG A 81 -5.67 11.16 -2.01
N LYS A 82 -5.99 12.00 -1.05
CA LYS A 82 -6.91 13.13 -1.20
C LYS A 82 -6.17 14.33 -1.77
#